data_AF-A0A356FRE0-F1
#
_entry.id   AF-A0A356FRE0-F1
#
_cell.length_a   1.000
_cell.length_b   1.000
_cell.length_c   1.000
_cell.angle_alpha   90.00
_cell.angle_beta   90.00
_cell.angle_gamma   90.00
#
_symmetry.space_group_name_H-M   'P 1'
#
loop_
_entity.id
_entity.type
_entity.pdbx_description
1 polymer ?
#
loop_
_entity_poly.entity_id
_entity_poly.type
_entity_poly.pdbx_seq_one_letter_code
_entity_poly.pdbx_strand_id
1 'polypeptide(L)' 'CETGLAPLSEIANGVKKLPEGWINEDGVSMSFNFYKYALPLIQGEVEVPYENGVPILAKLKFEKVARKLAPHNFE' A
#
# COMPACT_ATOMS: atom_id res chain seq x y z
N CYS A 1 -7.24 10.80 10.50
CA CYS A 1 -6.57 9.49 10.39
C CYS A 1 -5.35 9.57 11.28
N GLU A 2 -5.12 8.57 12.13
CA GLU A 2 -4.01 8.54 13.10
C GLU A 2 -3.26 7.21 12.97
N THR A 3 -1.99 7.20 13.35
CA THR A 3 -1.17 5.98 13.34
C THR A 3 -1.36 5.21 14.64
N GLY A 4 -1.23 3.87 14.58
CA GLY A 4 -1.39 2.98 15.72
C GLY A 4 -0.46 1.76 15.63
N LEU A 5 -0.32 1.04 16.74
CA LEU A 5 0.49 -0.18 16.83
C LEU A 5 -0.41 -1.42 16.86
N ALA A 6 0.05 -2.51 16.22
CA ALA A 6 -0.58 -3.82 16.26
C ALA A 6 0.50 -4.91 16.42
N PRO A 7 0.29 -5.93 17.28
CA PRO A 7 1.21 -7.05 17.43
C PRO A 7 1.37 -7.86 16.14
N LEU A 8 2.60 -8.27 15.81
CA LEU A 8 2.87 -9.06 14.60
C LEU A 8 2.08 -10.38 14.57
N SER A 9 1.91 -11.03 15.73
CA SER A 9 1.15 -12.28 15.84
C SER A 9 -0.32 -12.14 15.48
N GLU A 10 -0.89 -10.93 15.58
CA GLU A 10 -2.29 -10.66 15.21
C GLU A 10 -2.45 -10.35 13.72
N ILE A 11 -1.36 -9.94 13.06
CA ILE A 11 -1.35 -9.55 11.64
C ILE A 11 -0.81 -10.67 10.75
N ALA A 12 0.14 -11.45 11.24
CA ALA A 12 0.72 -12.57 10.52
C ALA A 12 -0.38 -13.56 10.08
N ASN A 13 -0.48 -13.80 8.77
CA ASN A 13 -1.51 -14.63 8.11
C ASN A 13 -2.94 -14.05 8.11
N GLY A 14 -3.14 -12.81 8.56
CA GLY A 14 -4.43 -12.12 8.44
C GLY A 14 -4.69 -11.62 7.02
N VAL A 15 -5.96 -11.69 6.57
CA VAL A 15 -6.40 -11.12 5.29
C VAL A 15 -7.59 -10.18 5.53
N LYS A 16 -7.49 -8.95 5.02
CA LYS A 16 -8.63 -8.02 5.01
C LYS A 16 -9.56 -8.38 3.85
N LYS A 17 -10.60 -9.16 4.14
CA LYS A 17 -11.64 -9.53 3.17
C LYS A 17 -12.56 -8.34 2.88
N LEU A 18 -13.12 -8.33 1.68
CA LEU A 18 -14.22 -7.43 1.34
C LEU A 18 -15.49 -7.92 2.06
N PRO A 19 -16.18 -7.07 2.85
CA PRO A 19 -17.47 -7.44 3.43
C PRO A 19 -18.50 -7.76 2.35
N GLU A 20 -19.31 -8.80 2.53
CA GLU A 20 -20.36 -9.17 1.55
C GLU A 20 -21.36 -8.04 1.35
N GLY A 21 -21.77 -7.35 2.42
CA GLY A 21 -22.65 -6.18 2.35
C GLY A 21 -22.04 -4.94 1.69
N TRP A 22 -20.81 -5.04 1.16
CA TRP A 22 -20.24 -4.04 0.28
C TRP A 22 -20.51 -4.32 -1.21
N ILE A 23 -20.88 -5.54 -1.57
CA ILE A 23 -21.21 -5.97 -2.93
C ILE A 23 -22.74 -5.92 -3.07
N ASN A 24 -23.25 -5.37 -4.17
CA ASN A 24 -24.68 -5.35 -4.45
C ASN A 24 -25.17 -6.73 -4.94
N GLU A 25 -26.48 -6.89 -5.05
CA GLU A 25 -27.11 -8.15 -5.47
C GLU A 25 -26.70 -8.61 -6.88
N ASP A 26 -26.26 -7.68 -7.74
CA ASP A 26 -25.74 -8.00 -9.08
C ASP A 26 -24.37 -8.70 -9.06
N GLY A 27 -23.71 -8.77 -7.90
CA GLY A 27 -22.42 -9.43 -7.71
C GLY A 27 -21.22 -8.70 -8.33
N VAL A 28 -21.42 -7.54 -8.96
CA VAL A 28 -20.36 -6.82 -9.71
C VAL A 28 -20.23 -5.36 -9.30
N SER A 29 -21.30 -4.73 -8.84
CA SER A 29 -21.27 -3.35 -8.40
C SER A 29 -21.10 -3.24 -6.89
N MET A 30 -20.51 -2.12 -6.47
CA MET A 30 -20.27 -1.83 -5.06
C MET A 30 -21.40 -1.01 -4.48
N SER A 31 -21.75 -1.29 -3.22
CA SER A 31 -22.77 -0.58 -2.46
C SER A 31 -22.29 0.80 -1.99
N PHE A 32 -23.25 1.58 -1.46
CA PHE A 32 -22.94 2.86 -0.82
C PHE A 32 -22.05 2.74 0.43
N ASN A 33 -22.03 1.57 1.09
CA ASN A 33 -21.14 1.32 2.22
C ASN A 33 -19.67 1.30 1.78
N PHE A 34 -19.38 0.68 0.63
CA PHE A 34 -18.05 0.73 0.04
C PHE A 34 -17.68 2.15 -0.36
N TYR A 35 -18.61 2.89 -0.99
CA TYR A 35 -18.38 4.28 -1.36
C TYR A 35 -17.95 5.14 -0.17
N LYS A 36 -18.65 5.05 0.97
CA LYS A 36 -18.29 5.76 2.20
C LYS A 36 -16.90 5.40 2.72
N TYR A 37 -16.50 4.14 2.59
CA TYR A 37 -15.16 3.68 3.00
C TYR A 37 -14.07 4.15 2.04
N ALA A 38 -14.28 3.99 0.74
CA ALA A 38 -13.27 4.25 -0.28
C ALA A 38 -13.06 5.73 -0.57
N LEU A 39 -14.15 6.52 -0.58
CA LEU A 39 -14.10 7.94 -0.91
C LEU A 39 -13.00 8.69 -0.14
N PRO A 40 -12.97 8.72 1.21
CA PRO A 40 -11.94 9.47 1.94
C PRO A 40 -10.51 8.95 1.71
N LEU A 41 -10.33 7.73 1.21
CA LEU A 41 -9.01 7.13 0.93
C LEU A 41 -8.44 7.56 -0.43
N ILE A 42 -9.29 7.95 -1.37
CA ILE A 42 -8.91 8.39 -2.72
C ILE A 42 -9.03 9.90 -2.91
N GLN A 43 -9.40 10.63 -1.85
CA GLN A 43 -9.55 12.08 -1.92
C GLN A 43 -8.20 12.79 -2.03
N GLY A 44 -8.17 13.81 -2.88
CA GLY A 44 -7.01 14.68 -3.08
C GLY A 44 -6.13 14.25 -4.26
N GLU A 45 -5.24 15.16 -4.64
CA GLU A 45 -4.23 14.95 -5.67
C GLU A 45 -2.84 15.18 -5.07
N VAL A 46 -1.85 14.43 -5.56
CA VAL A 46 -0.45 14.62 -5.17
C VAL A 46 0.20 15.53 -6.19
N GLU A 47 0.68 16.70 -5.73
CA GLU A 47 1.50 17.57 -6.55
C GLU A 47 2.91 16.96 -6.71
N VAL A 48 3.32 16.70 -7.95
CA VAL A 48 4.64 16.15 -8.29
C VAL A 48 5.40 17.21 -9.07
N PRO A 49 6.69 17.48 -8.77
CA PRO A 49 7.49 18.40 -9.56
C PRO A 49 7.73 17.86 -10.99
N TYR A 50 7.65 18.74 -11.99
CA TYR A 50 7.90 18.40 -13.39
C TYR A 50 9.11 19.18 -13.94
N GLU A 51 9.88 18.53 -14.80
CA GLU A 51 10.96 19.15 -15.58
C GLU A 51 10.77 18.76 -17.05
N ASN A 52 10.69 19.75 -17.95
CA ASN A 52 10.48 19.54 -19.39
C ASN A 52 9.27 18.64 -19.74
N GLY A 53 8.17 18.76 -18.96
CA GLY A 53 6.96 17.97 -19.17
C GLY A 53 7.03 16.54 -18.62
N VAL A 54 8.08 16.18 -17.88
CA VAL A 54 8.26 14.84 -17.29
C VAL A 54 8.28 14.95 -15.76
N PRO A 55 7.58 14.06 -15.01
CA PRO A 55 7.61 14.07 -13.55
C PRO A 55 8.99 13.67 -13.02
N ILE A 56 9.49 14.43 -12.05
CA ILE A 56 10.76 14.15 -11.40
C ILE A 56 10.53 13.11 -10.30
N LEU A 57 11.10 11.93 -10.48
CA LEU A 57 11.08 10.85 -9.49
C LEU A 57 12.43 10.73 -8.77
N ALA A 58 12.39 10.27 -7.52
CA ALA A 58 13.59 10.05 -6.73
C ALA A 58 14.51 9.00 -7.38
N LYS A 59 15.81 9.32 -7.51
CA LYS A 59 16.84 8.40 -7.98
C LYS A 59 17.74 8.00 -6.81
N LEU A 60 17.66 6.74 -6.40
CA LEU A 60 18.53 6.20 -5.36
C LEU A 60 19.89 5.82 -5.95
N LYS A 61 20.97 6.06 -5.20
CA LYS A 61 22.33 5.69 -5.63
C LYS A 61 22.64 4.19 -5.50
N PHE A 62 21.84 3.46 -4.71
CA PHE A 62 22.04 2.04 -4.41
C PHE A 62 23.47 1.69 -4.00
N GLU A 63 24.12 2.57 -3.24
CA GLU A 63 25.48 2.37 -2.73
C GLU A 63 25.53 1.12 -1.84
N LYS A 64 26.41 0.19 -2.18
CA LYS A 64 26.55 -1.07 -1.45
C LYS A 64 27.36 -0.85 -0.19
N VAL A 65 26.86 -1.36 0.93
CA VAL A 65 27.64 -1.43 2.17
C VAL A 65 28.69 -2.53 2.09
N ALA A 66 29.82 -2.33 2.77
CA ALA A 66 30.86 -3.34 2.87
C ALA A 66 30.31 -4.61 3.55
N ARG A 67 30.61 -5.77 2.96
CA ARG A 67 30.21 -7.06 3.54
C ARG A 67 30.97 -7.32 4.83
N LYS A 68 30.26 -7.74 5.88
CA LYS A 68 30.86 -8.14 7.16
C LYS A 68 31.00 -9.66 7.32
N LEU A 69 30.21 -10.43 6.57
CA LEU A 69 30.13 -11.88 6.68
C LEU A 69 30.48 -12.53 5.35
N ALA A 70 30.88 -13.81 5.42
CA ALA A 70 31.08 -14.66 4.26
C ALA A 70 29.75 -14.88 3.50
N PRO A 71 29.80 -15.31 2.21
CA PRO A 71 28.60 -15.68 1.46
C PRO A 71 27.76 -16.72 2.21
N HIS A 72 26.43 -16.53 2.23
CA HIS A 72 25.51 -17.52 2.77
C HIS A 72 25.28 -18.62 1.74
N ASN A 73 25.59 -19.86 2.08
CA ASN A 73 25.28 -21.04 1.27
C ASN A 73 23.95 -21.60 1.78
N PHE A 74 22.96 -21.73 0.90
CA PHE A 74 21.75 -22.52 1.17
C PHE A 74 22.11 -24.00 0.90
N GLU A 75 21.86 -24.88 1.88
CA GLU A 75 21.81 -26.33 1.64
C GLU A 75 20.48 -26.72 0.98
#